data_AF-A0A9E5KR65-F1
#
_entry.id   AF-A0A9E5KR65-F1
#
_cell.length_a   1.000
_cell.length_b   1.000
_cell.length_c   1.000
_cell.angle_alpha   90.00
_cell.angle_beta   90.00
_cell.angle_gamma   90.00
#
_symmetry.space_group_name_H-M   'P 1'
#
loop_
_entity.id
_entity.type
_entity.pdbx_description
1 polymer ?
#
loop_
_entity_poly.entity_id
_entity_poly.type
_entity_poly.pdbx_seq_one_letter_code
_entity_poly.pdbx_strand_id
1 'polypeptide(L)'
;MIKAVGAVLIIICGAAFGLSKALALETRTAYLYDMAQFISFLHTDLCYKQSESATALKKASYGLKRLPLDLSTLDSKSLARCVEAAYERLPTEAKNEVFKTALLQYGTGETQAQKKHLEYAQTLLKNEADAANEKLAADKKLYGALGIFGGIVAAILLI
;
A
#
# COMPACT_ATOMS: atom_id res chain seq x y z
N MET A 1 31.81 28.54 -16.25
CA MET A 1 31.75 27.96 -14.89
C MET A 1 30.37 28.04 -14.24
N ILE A 2 29.74 29.22 -14.07
CA ILE A 2 28.42 29.35 -13.42
C ILE A 2 27.28 28.56 -14.11
N LYS A 3 27.32 28.44 -15.44
CA LYS A 3 26.30 27.73 -16.24
C LYS A 3 26.31 26.21 -16.00
N ALA A 4 27.49 25.61 -15.80
CA ALA A 4 27.63 24.18 -15.53
C ALA A 4 27.09 23.82 -14.13
N VAL A 5 27.38 24.67 -13.14
CA VAL A 5 26.87 24.50 -11.77
C VAL A 5 25.34 24.62 -11.74
N GLY A 6 24.77 25.58 -12.47
CA GLY A 6 23.31 25.72 -12.59
C GLY A 6 22.64 24.52 -13.25
N ALA A 7 23.24 23.96 -14.30
CA ALA A 7 22.71 22.77 -14.97
C ALA A 7 22.71 21.53 -14.05
N VAL A 8 23.80 21.32 -13.31
CA VAL A 8 23.90 20.22 -12.33
C VAL A 8 22.85 20.38 -11.22
N LEU A 9 22.61 21.62 -10.75
CA LEU A 9 21.61 21.90 -9.72
C LEU A 9 20.18 21.58 -10.18
N ILE A 10 19.83 21.93 -11.42
CA ILE A 10 18.51 21.62 -12.01
C ILE A 10 18.31 20.10 -12.13
N ILE A 11 19.34 19.37 -12.56
CA ILE A 11 19.30 17.90 -12.66
C ILE A 11 19.09 17.28 -11.27
N ILE A 12 19.83 17.72 -10.26
CA ILE A 12 19.71 17.22 -8.89
C ILE A 12 18.33 17.54 -8.30
N CYS A 13 17.81 18.76 -8.48
CA CYS A 13 16.47 19.12 -8.02
C CYS A 13 15.37 18.32 -8.71
N GLY A 14 15.47 18.09 -10.02
CA GLY A 14 14.52 17.25 -10.77
C GLY A 14 14.57 15.79 -10.35
N ALA A 15 15.78 15.24 -10.15
CA ALA A 15 15.96 13.88 -9.66
C ALA A 15 15.43 13.71 -8.23
N ALA A 16 15.67 14.67 -7.33
CA ALA A 16 15.18 14.64 -5.96
C ALA A 16 13.64 14.70 -5.91
N PHE A 17 13.03 15.61 -6.66
CA PHE A 17 11.57 15.71 -6.76
C PHE A 17 10.94 14.43 -7.32
N GLY A 18 11.62 13.81 -8.29
CA GLY A 18 11.22 12.54 -8.86
C GLY A 18 11.28 11.37 -7.88
N LEU A 19 12.37 11.31 -7.11
CA LEU A 19 12.58 10.29 -6.08
C LEU A 19 11.52 10.39 -4.97
N SER A 20 11.17 11.61 -4.53
CA SER A 20 10.14 11.80 -3.50
C SER A 20 8.77 11.28 -3.95
N LYS A 21 8.38 11.50 -5.21
CA LYS A 21 7.15 10.93 -5.76
C LYS A 21 7.22 9.41 -5.84
N ALA A 22 8.34 8.86 -6.33
CA ALA A 22 8.53 7.41 -6.41
C ALA A 22 8.44 6.74 -5.04
N LEU A 23 8.98 7.36 -3.98
CA LEU A 23 8.90 6.86 -2.61
C LEU A 23 7.46 6.84 -2.08
N ALA A 24 6.66 7.89 -2.33
CA ALA A 24 5.25 7.92 -1.94
C ALA A 24 4.43 6.82 -2.65
N LEU A 25 4.67 6.63 -3.95
CA LEU A 25 4.06 5.54 -4.73
C LEU A 25 4.49 4.16 -4.23
N GLU A 26 5.76 3.98 -3.86
CA GLU A 26 6.31 2.72 -3.32
C GLU A 26 5.68 2.38 -1.97
N THR A 27 5.54 3.39 -1.12
CA THR A 27 4.89 3.25 0.20
C THR A 27 3.42 2.85 0.05
N ARG A 28 2.69 3.53 -0.85
CA ARG A 28 1.29 3.18 -1.16
C ARG A 28 1.14 1.76 -1.72
N THR A 29 2.01 1.36 -2.64
CA THR A 29 1.99 0.01 -3.24
C THR A 29 2.25 -1.06 -2.17
N ALA A 30 3.17 -0.77 -1.25
CA ALA A 30 3.44 -1.65 -0.12
C ALA A 30 2.23 -1.81 0.80
N TYR A 31 1.49 -0.73 1.09
CA TYR A 31 0.25 -0.79 1.86
C TYR A 31 -0.81 -1.68 1.19
N LEU A 32 -0.96 -1.59 -0.13
CA LEU A 32 -1.92 -2.42 -0.87
C LEU A 32 -1.58 -3.92 -0.81
N TYR A 33 -0.29 -4.27 -0.90
CA TYR A 33 0.14 -5.66 -0.73
C TYR A 33 -0.14 -6.18 0.69
N ASP A 34 0.17 -5.39 1.71
CA ASP A 34 -0.11 -5.72 3.10
C ASP A 34 -1.63 -5.91 3.34
N MET A 35 -2.47 -5.04 2.77
CA MET A 35 -3.93 -5.18 2.82
C MET A 35 -4.43 -6.45 2.11
N ALA A 36 -3.90 -6.75 0.92
CA ALA A 36 -4.29 -7.94 0.18
C ALA A 36 -3.87 -9.23 0.93
N GLN A 37 -2.69 -9.24 1.54
CA GLN A 37 -2.22 -10.34 2.38
C GLN A 37 -3.10 -10.51 3.62
N PHE A 38 -3.49 -9.41 4.26
CA PHE A 38 -4.39 -9.41 5.40
C PHE A 38 -5.75 -10.01 5.04
N ILE A 39 -6.37 -9.58 3.94
CA ILE A 39 -7.64 -10.16 3.46
C ILE A 39 -7.47 -11.64 3.11
N SER A 40 -6.36 -12.03 2.47
CA SER A 40 -6.07 -13.43 2.16
C SER A 40 -5.99 -14.30 3.42
N PHE A 41 -5.40 -13.78 4.49
CA PHE A 41 -5.34 -14.47 5.78
C PHE A 41 -6.74 -14.64 6.37
N LEU A 42 -7.55 -13.57 6.39
CA LEU A 42 -8.94 -13.64 6.87
C LEU A 42 -9.81 -14.58 6.04
N HIS A 43 -9.67 -14.57 4.72
CA HIS A 43 -10.37 -15.49 3.84
C HIS A 43 -10.01 -16.95 4.16
N THR A 44 -8.73 -17.22 4.41
CA THR A 44 -8.23 -18.55 4.79
C THR A 44 -8.78 -18.97 6.15
N ASP A 45 -8.69 -18.10 7.16
CA ASP A 45 -9.23 -18.37 8.50
C ASP A 45 -10.74 -18.63 8.47
N LEU A 46 -11.49 -17.85 7.69
CA LEU A 46 -12.93 -18.03 7.48
C LEU A 46 -13.26 -19.33 6.71
N CYS A 47 -12.38 -19.76 5.79
CA CYS A 47 -12.52 -21.03 5.09
C CYS A 47 -12.37 -22.23 6.02
N TYR A 48 -11.41 -22.17 6.93
CA TYR A 48 -11.10 -23.26 7.86
C TYR A 48 -11.75 -23.11 9.25
N LYS A 49 -12.54 -22.05 9.48
CA LYS A 49 -13.20 -21.70 10.76
C LYS A 49 -12.28 -21.88 11.98
N GLN A 50 -11.05 -21.39 11.89
CA GLN A 50 -10.04 -21.66 12.91
C GLN A 50 -10.16 -20.75 14.14
N SER A 51 -10.81 -19.59 14.02
CA SER A 51 -10.81 -18.56 15.05
C SER A 51 -12.17 -17.86 15.19
N GLU A 52 -12.49 -17.35 16.38
CA GLU A 52 -13.48 -16.29 16.51
C GLU A 52 -13.05 -15.05 15.71
N SER A 53 -14.00 -14.33 15.13
CA SER A 53 -13.74 -13.21 14.20
C SER A 53 -12.78 -12.14 14.76
N ALA A 54 -12.89 -11.81 16.06
CA ALA A 54 -11.98 -10.88 16.72
C ALA A 54 -10.53 -11.41 16.82
N THR A 55 -10.38 -12.70 17.08
CA THR A 55 -9.07 -13.36 17.19
C THR A 55 -8.39 -13.49 15.83
N ALA A 56 -9.17 -13.77 14.78
CA ALA A 56 -8.68 -13.81 13.40
C ALA A 56 -8.10 -12.44 12.97
N LEU A 57 -8.82 -11.36 13.27
CA LEU A 57 -8.40 -9.98 12.98
C LEU A 57 -7.11 -9.61 13.72
N LYS A 58 -7.00 -9.97 15.01
CA LYS A 58 -5.77 -9.76 15.79
C LYS A 58 -4.58 -10.50 15.18
N LYS A 59 -4.74 -11.79 14.87
CA LYS A 59 -3.68 -12.60 14.24
C LYS A 59 -3.25 -12.02 12.90
N ALA A 60 -4.22 -11.60 12.08
CA ALA A 60 -3.96 -10.97 10.78
C ALA A 60 -3.15 -9.68 10.94
N SER A 61 -3.44 -8.85 11.96
CA SER A 61 -2.68 -7.60 12.18
C SER A 61 -1.22 -7.82 12.56
N TYR A 62 -0.88 -8.90 13.26
CA TYR A 62 0.52 -9.21 13.58
C TYR A 62 1.35 -9.60 12.36
N GLY A 63 0.71 -10.04 11.27
CA GLY A 63 1.38 -10.39 10.01
C GLY A 63 1.74 -9.17 9.15
N LEU A 64 1.23 -7.98 9.49
CA LEU A 64 1.47 -6.74 8.76
C LEU A 64 2.87 -6.21 9.05
N LYS A 65 3.62 -5.87 8.00
CA LYS A 65 5.00 -5.37 8.14
C LYS A 65 5.09 -3.85 8.02
N ARG A 66 4.25 -3.26 7.17
CA ARG A 66 4.33 -1.86 6.74
C ARG A 66 3.02 -1.13 7.03
N LEU A 67 1.88 -1.79 6.92
CA LEU A 67 0.58 -1.21 7.24
C LEU A 67 0.44 -0.99 8.75
N PRO A 68 0.29 0.25 9.25
CA PRO A 68 0.20 0.55 10.68
C PRO A 68 -1.23 0.33 11.20
N LEU A 69 -1.76 -0.88 11.03
CA LEU A 69 -3.09 -1.25 11.50
C LEU A 69 -2.96 -1.99 12.83
N ASP A 70 -3.24 -1.29 13.93
CA ASP A 70 -3.24 -1.89 15.28
C ASP A 70 -4.65 -2.33 15.69
N LEU A 71 -4.81 -3.65 15.80
CA LEU A 71 -6.05 -4.32 16.19
C LEU A 71 -5.89 -5.04 17.56
N SER A 72 -4.80 -4.81 18.28
CA SER A 72 -4.49 -5.48 19.56
C SER A 72 -5.57 -5.26 20.63
N THR A 73 -6.17 -4.07 20.63
CA THR A 73 -7.17 -3.61 21.61
C THR A 73 -8.61 -4.00 21.26
N LEU A 74 -8.84 -4.87 20.27
CA LEU A 74 -10.20 -5.31 19.95
C LEU A 74 -10.89 -5.96 21.15
N ASP A 75 -12.04 -5.40 21.51
CA ASP A 75 -12.97 -5.93 22.50
C ASP A 75 -14.21 -6.49 21.78
N SER A 76 -14.68 -7.66 22.22
CA SER A 76 -15.69 -8.47 21.49
C SER A 76 -17.06 -7.79 21.40
N LYS A 77 -17.33 -6.80 22.26
CA LYS A 77 -18.62 -6.08 22.33
C LYS A 77 -18.84 -5.04 21.24
N SER A 78 -17.79 -4.52 20.60
CA SER A 78 -17.94 -3.50 19.54
C SER A 78 -16.85 -3.61 18.47
N LEU A 79 -16.73 -4.80 17.89
CA LEU A 79 -15.83 -5.15 16.79
C LEU A 79 -15.80 -4.09 15.69
N ALA A 80 -16.97 -3.69 15.16
CA ALA A 80 -17.08 -2.71 14.09
C ALA A 80 -16.50 -1.33 14.46
N ARG A 81 -16.75 -0.83 15.68
CA ARG A 81 -16.23 0.48 16.13
C ARG A 81 -14.73 0.44 16.35
N CYS A 82 -14.21 -0.64 16.93
CA CYS A 82 -12.77 -0.80 17.13
C CYS A 82 -12.03 -0.87 15.79
N VAL A 83 -12.58 -1.60 14.83
CA VAL A 83 -12.02 -1.71 13.47
C VAL A 83 -12.09 -0.36 12.74
N GLU A 84 -13.20 0.36 12.86
CA GLU A 84 -13.34 1.69 12.25
C GLU A 84 -12.36 2.70 12.86
N ALA A 85 -12.21 2.71 14.19
CA ALA A 85 -11.24 3.57 14.87
C ALA A 85 -9.79 3.23 14.50
N ALA A 86 -9.47 1.94 14.34
CA ALA A 86 -8.17 1.51 13.84
C ALA A 86 -7.95 1.96 12.40
N TYR A 87 -8.97 1.87 11.54
CA TYR A 87 -8.92 2.33 10.15
C TYR A 87 -8.71 3.84 10.04
N GLU A 88 -9.39 4.64 10.85
CA GLU A 88 -9.26 6.11 10.81
C GLU A 88 -7.88 6.60 11.23
N ARG A 89 -7.13 5.81 12.01
CA ARG A 89 -5.75 6.10 12.39
C ARG A 89 -4.74 5.85 11.27
N LEU A 90 -5.13 5.20 10.17
CA LEU A 90 -4.22 4.99 9.05
C LEU A 90 -3.88 6.30 8.33
N PRO A 91 -2.65 6.41 7.80
CA PRO A 91 -2.28 7.51 6.94
C PRO A 91 -3.17 7.56 5.70
N THR A 92 -3.42 8.75 5.17
CA THR A 92 -4.30 8.97 4.00
C THR A 92 -3.90 8.11 2.79
N GLU A 93 -2.60 7.85 2.60
CA GLU A 93 -2.06 7.00 1.54
C GLU A 93 -2.45 5.52 1.67
N ALA A 94 -2.78 5.08 2.89
CA ALA A 94 -3.23 3.74 3.22
C ALA A 94 -4.76 3.66 3.40
N LYS A 95 -5.51 4.74 3.17
CA LYS A 95 -6.98 4.68 3.20
C LYS A 95 -7.47 4.09 1.88
N ASN A 96 -8.13 2.94 1.96
CA ASN A 96 -8.78 2.29 0.84
C ASN A 96 -10.20 1.84 1.24
N GLU A 97 -11.21 2.34 0.55
CA GLU A 97 -12.62 2.08 0.83
C GLU A 97 -12.99 0.60 0.65
N VAL A 98 -12.34 -0.12 -0.27
CA VAL A 98 -12.54 -1.56 -0.47
C VAL A 98 -12.07 -2.31 0.77
N PHE A 99 -10.90 -1.92 1.31
CA PHE A 99 -10.36 -2.50 2.54
C PHE A 99 -11.22 -2.17 3.76
N LYS A 100 -11.67 -0.91 3.91
CA LYS A 100 -12.59 -0.49 4.98
C LYS A 100 -13.88 -1.32 4.97
N THR A 101 -14.48 -1.46 3.80
CA THR A 101 -15.74 -2.19 3.64
C THR A 101 -15.57 -3.67 3.95
N ALA A 102 -14.49 -4.29 3.46
CA ALA A 102 -14.18 -5.70 3.74
C ALA A 102 -13.95 -5.96 5.24
N LEU A 103 -13.27 -5.04 5.93
CA LEU A 103 -13.02 -5.09 7.37
C LEU A 103 -14.30 -4.96 8.20
N LEU A 104 -15.17 -4.00 7.86
CA LEU A 104 -16.41 -3.76 8.60
C LEU A 104 -17.44 -4.88 8.43
N GLN A 105 -17.45 -5.52 7.26
CA GLN A 105 -18.34 -6.65 6.98
C GLN A 105 -17.82 -7.98 7.55
N TYR A 106 -16.56 -8.04 7.97
CA TYR A 106 -15.98 -9.25 8.54
C TYR A 106 -16.63 -9.59 9.88
N GLY A 107 -17.25 -10.76 9.97
CA GLY A 107 -17.97 -11.21 11.17
C GLY A 107 -19.42 -10.74 11.26
N THR A 108 -19.92 -9.95 10.31
CA THR A 108 -21.34 -9.57 10.22
C THR A 108 -22.01 -10.34 9.07
N GLY A 109 -22.73 -11.41 9.37
CA GLY A 109 -23.56 -12.13 8.38
C GLY A 109 -23.09 -13.52 7.96
N GLU A 110 -23.63 -14.00 6.83
CA GLU A 110 -23.50 -15.37 6.35
C GLU A 110 -22.10 -15.67 5.78
N THR A 111 -21.50 -16.77 6.23
CA THR A 111 -20.11 -17.15 5.92
C THR A 111 -19.84 -17.27 4.42
N GLN A 112 -20.81 -17.73 3.61
CA GLN A 112 -20.62 -17.83 2.15
C GLN A 112 -20.56 -16.47 1.45
N ALA A 113 -21.44 -15.54 1.83
CA ALA A 113 -21.44 -14.18 1.27
C ALA A 113 -20.16 -13.43 1.64
N GLN A 114 -19.69 -13.59 2.89
CA GLN A 114 -18.44 -13.00 3.37
C GLN A 114 -17.22 -13.52 2.61
N LYS A 115 -17.15 -14.83 2.31
CA LYS A 115 -16.06 -15.41 1.51
C LYS A 115 -15.97 -14.76 0.14
N LYS A 116 -17.09 -14.66 -0.58
CA LYS A 116 -17.13 -14.00 -1.90
C LYS A 116 -16.75 -12.53 -1.83
N HIS A 117 -17.17 -11.81 -0.78
CA HIS A 117 -16.81 -10.41 -0.60
C HIS A 117 -15.31 -10.22 -0.31
N LEU A 118 -14.72 -11.09 0.53
CA LEU A 118 -13.28 -11.09 0.80
C LEU A 118 -12.47 -11.45 -0.44
N GLU A 119 -12.90 -12.46 -1.21
CA GLU A 119 -12.23 -12.87 -2.46
C GLU A 119 -12.28 -11.74 -3.51
N TYR A 120 -13.42 -11.08 -3.64
CA TYR A 120 -13.57 -9.92 -4.52
C TYR A 120 -12.69 -8.74 -4.08
N ALA A 121 -12.72 -8.39 -2.78
CA ALA A 121 -11.88 -7.34 -2.21
C ALA A 121 -10.38 -7.65 -2.38
N GLN A 122 -9.99 -8.91 -2.18
CA GLN A 122 -8.61 -9.36 -2.41
C GLN A 122 -8.20 -9.16 -3.87
N THR A 123 -9.06 -9.55 -4.81
CA THR A 123 -8.77 -9.41 -6.24
C THR A 123 -8.63 -7.94 -6.64
N LEU A 124 -9.52 -7.08 -6.15
CA LEU A 124 -9.42 -5.63 -6.38
C LEU A 124 -8.13 -5.03 -5.82
N LEU A 125 -7.82 -5.31 -4.56
CA LEU A 125 -6.60 -4.79 -3.92
C LEU A 125 -5.34 -5.30 -4.60
N LYS A 126 -5.33 -6.55 -5.05
CA LYS A 126 -4.20 -7.13 -5.80
C LYS A 126 -4.05 -6.47 -7.16
N ASN A 127 -5.14 -6.28 -7.90
CA ASN A 127 -5.11 -5.57 -9.19
C ASN A 127 -4.63 -4.13 -9.02
N GLU A 128 -5.08 -3.43 -7.96
CA GLU A 128 -4.58 -2.09 -7.63
C GLU A 128 -3.09 -2.09 -7.27
N ALA A 129 -2.63 -3.08 -6.49
CA ALA A 129 -1.22 -3.24 -6.14
C ALA A 129 -0.36 -3.49 -7.38
N ASP A 130 -0.80 -4.37 -8.27
CA ASP A 130 -0.07 -4.72 -9.50
C ASP A 130 -0.03 -3.53 -10.47
N ALA A 131 -1.13 -2.79 -10.63
CA ALA A 131 -1.15 -1.56 -11.42
C ALA A 131 -0.27 -0.44 -10.84
N ALA A 132 -0.21 -0.32 -9.51
CA ALA A 132 0.68 0.63 -8.84
C ALA A 132 2.16 0.24 -8.98
N ASN A 133 2.46 -1.06 -8.91
CA ASN A 133 3.79 -1.61 -9.13
C ASN A 133 4.26 -1.42 -10.59
N GLU A 134 3.38 -1.59 -11.57
CA GLU A 134 3.70 -1.36 -12.98
C GLU A 134 4.06 0.12 -13.23
N LYS A 135 3.30 1.05 -12.64
CA LYS A 135 3.62 2.49 -12.68
C LYS A 135 4.96 2.80 -12.02
N LEU A 136 5.26 2.20 -10.87
CA LEU A 136 6.57 2.33 -10.22
C LEU A 136 7.72 1.82 -11.09
N ALA A 137 7.53 0.68 -11.76
CA ALA A 137 8.54 0.12 -12.65
C ALA A 137 8.78 1.03 -13.87
N ALA A 138 7.72 1.64 -14.42
CA ALA A 138 7.82 2.61 -15.49
C ALA A 138 8.54 3.90 -15.03
N ASP A 139 8.19 4.43 -13.86
CA ASP A 139 8.79 5.64 -13.30
C ASP A 139 10.28 5.44 -12.98
N LYS A 140 10.66 4.29 -12.40
CA LYS A 140 12.07 3.96 -12.14
C LYS A 140 12.90 3.93 -13.43
N LYS A 141 12.34 3.38 -14.52
CA LYS A 141 13.00 3.40 -15.84
C LYS A 141 13.13 4.82 -16.40
N LEU A 142 12.10 5.65 -16.24
CA LEU A 142 12.10 7.04 -16.70
C LEU A 142 13.15 7.88 -15.97
N TYR A 143 13.22 7.80 -14.64
CA TYR A 143 14.23 8.53 -13.86
C TYR A 143 15.65 8.03 -14.14
N GLY A 144 15.83 6.72 -14.35
CA GLY A 144 17.12 6.17 -14.79
C GLY A 144 17.56 6.73 -16.15
N ALA A 145 16.64 6.80 -17.12
CA ALA A 145 16.92 7.39 -18.44
C ALA A 145 17.23 8.89 -18.32
N LEU A 146 16.46 9.64 -17.52
CA LEU A 146 16.65 11.08 -17.32
C LEU A 146 18.02 11.39 -16.69
N GLY A 147 18.47 10.57 -15.74
CA GLY A 147 19.80 10.68 -15.14
C GLY A 147 20.93 10.45 -16.14
N ILE A 148 20.80 9.45 -17.02
CA ILE A 148 21.78 9.15 -18.07
C ILE A 148 21.84 10.30 -19.09
N PHE A 149 20.70 10.75 -19.60
CA PHE A 149 20.64 11.86 -20.57
C PHE A 149 21.13 13.17 -19.94
N GLY A 150 20.77 13.46 -18.69
CA GLY A 150 21.28 14.61 -17.94
C GLY A 150 22.80 14.57 -17.77
N GLY A 151 23.36 13.39 -17.45
CA GLY A 151 24.80 13.19 -17.33
C GLY A 151 25.55 13.39 -18.66
N ILE A 152 25.00 12.91 -19.77
CA ILE A 152 25.58 13.11 -21.11
C ILE A 152 25.54 14.59 -21.50
N VAL A 153 24.41 15.27 -21.28
CA VAL A 153 24.29 16.71 -21.56
C VAL A 153 25.26 17.53 -20.71
N ALA A 154 25.44 17.18 -19.44
CA ALA A 154 26.40 17.82 -18.56
C ALA A 154 27.85 17.59 -19.03
N ALA A 155 28.20 16.37 -19.46
CA ALA A 155 29.52 16.06 -20.01
C ALA A 155 29.81 16.86 -21.30
N ILE A 156 28.83 16.98 -22.20
CA ILE A 156 28.95 17.77 -23.43
C ILE A 156 29.08 19.28 -23.13
N LEU A 157 28.41 19.79 -22.09
CA LEU A 157 28.52 21.20 -21.68
C LEU A 157 29.83 21.54 -20.95
N LEU A 158 30.55 20.54 -20.44
CA LEU A 158 31.80 20.71 -19.69
C LEU A 158 33.03 20.66 -20.62
N ILE A 159 32.89 20.01 -21.77
CA ILE A 159 33.82 20.08 -22.91
C ILE A 159 33.66 21.44 -23.60
#